data_AF-L2GLI4-F1
#
_entry.id   AF-L2GLI4-F1
#
_cell.length_a   1.000
_cell.length_b   1.000
_cell.length_c   1.000
_cell.angle_alpha   90.00
_cell.angle_beta   90.00
_cell.angle_gamma   90.00
#
_symmetry.space_group_name_H-M   'P 1'
#
loop_
_entity.id
_entity.type
_entity.pdbx_description
1 polymer ?
#
loop_
_entity_poly.entity_id
_entity_poly.type
_entity_poly.pdbx_seq_one_letter_code
_entity_poly.pdbx_strand_id
1 'polypeptide(L)'
;MTLQDFIERNLLKTVEFLIKHKLVEDEQYGICLDSIVSIINANNKEFYKTYSQLLCEQSRKNINAIVFCSCCNSKRIFLRNHSLIHSVFSSRSLTSISPSIEDVKHDFNIVAMPGSKTDPFLKYIKAYISKDIDLAIEVVEEQPLFWEAHLLLMDLCTSFIQINTPLSLYFYAYLKIYKDIDSIEASLVRDSAPCSNKSVGMAKFTVQNANILAALHYCYGDDKKALKIFKTIDFTECFDPSFFEFYGILLYNSNDPSLPLLCENMSNFHKNRYETFTTVGMFKLSQGRFTEARDLFKKAYKLSNPPMLHVS
;
A
#
# COMPACT_ATOMS: atom_id res chain seq x y z
N MET A 1 -15.62 -1.50 -5.55
CA MET A 1 -15.75 -0.05 -5.30
C MET A 1 -14.80 0.66 -6.25
N THR A 2 -15.19 1.78 -6.87
CA THR A 2 -14.46 2.37 -8.01
C THR A 2 -13.67 3.62 -7.61
N LEU A 3 -12.76 4.10 -8.47
CA LEU A 3 -12.03 5.37 -8.26
C LEU A 3 -12.99 6.54 -7.98
N GLN A 4 -14.17 6.51 -8.61
CA GLN A 4 -15.26 7.45 -8.39
C GLN A 4 -15.70 7.54 -6.93
N ASP A 5 -15.74 6.42 -6.18
CA ASP A 5 -16.13 6.44 -4.76
C ASP A 5 -15.13 7.24 -3.91
N PHE A 6 -13.84 7.21 -4.23
CA PHE A 6 -12.82 8.02 -3.56
C PHE A 6 -12.95 9.51 -3.90
N ILE A 7 -13.17 9.84 -5.17
CA ILE A 7 -13.41 11.22 -5.64
C ILE A 7 -14.64 11.80 -4.94
N GLU A 8 -15.74 11.05 -4.95
CA GLU A 8 -17.01 11.43 -4.35
C GLU A 8 -16.95 11.63 -2.83
N ARG A 9 -15.95 11.04 -2.19
CA ARG A 9 -15.68 11.15 -0.75
C ARG A 9 -14.56 12.13 -0.42
N ASN A 10 -14.07 12.86 -1.42
CA ASN A 10 -12.98 13.82 -1.27
C ASN A 10 -11.69 13.18 -0.69
N LEU A 11 -11.42 11.92 -1.06
CA LEU A 11 -10.23 11.15 -0.68
C LEU A 11 -9.15 11.30 -1.74
N LEU A 12 -8.74 12.54 -1.94
CA LEU A 12 -7.96 12.91 -3.12
C LEU A 12 -6.48 12.52 -3.01
N LYS A 13 -5.96 12.27 -1.80
CA LYS A 13 -4.64 11.66 -1.63
C LYS A 13 -4.62 10.22 -2.13
N THR A 14 -5.68 9.44 -1.87
CA THR A 14 -5.83 8.10 -2.46
C THR A 14 -5.87 8.20 -3.99
N VAL A 15 -6.71 9.10 -4.53
CA VAL A 15 -6.84 9.28 -5.99
C VAL A 15 -5.50 9.63 -6.63
N GLU A 16 -4.81 10.66 -6.11
CA GLU A 16 -3.51 11.09 -6.60
C GLU A 16 -2.49 9.95 -6.54
N PHE A 17 -2.44 9.22 -5.42
CA PHE A 17 -1.52 8.09 -5.24
C PHE A 17 -1.78 7.00 -6.29
N LEU A 18 -3.03 6.57 -6.47
CA LEU A 18 -3.38 5.51 -7.41
C LEU A 18 -3.05 5.89 -8.86
N ILE A 19 -3.33 7.13 -9.27
CA ILE A 19 -3.03 7.64 -10.63
C ILE A 19 -1.52 7.72 -10.83
N LYS A 20 -0.80 8.36 -9.90
CA LYS A 20 0.66 8.53 -9.98
C LYS A 20 1.40 7.21 -10.13
N HIS A 21 0.91 6.18 -9.46
CA HIS A 21 1.49 4.83 -9.48
C HIS A 21 0.87 3.89 -10.51
N LYS A 22 0.00 4.41 -11.41
CA LYS A 22 -0.65 3.65 -12.50
C LYS A 22 -1.37 2.39 -12.01
N LEU A 23 -1.99 2.47 -10.84
CA LEU A 23 -2.74 1.36 -10.23
C LEU A 23 -4.21 1.34 -10.69
N VAL A 24 -4.65 2.40 -11.37
CA VAL A 24 -5.95 2.57 -12.01
C VAL A 24 -5.74 3.29 -13.34
N GLU A 25 -6.56 2.99 -14.35
CA GLU A 25 -6.49 3.63 -15.68
C GLU A 25 -7.05 5.06 -15.64
N ASP A 26 -6.36 5.99 -16.30
CA ASP A 26 -6.70 7.43 -16.35
C ASP A 26 -7.90 7.71 -17.28
N GLU A 27 -8.13 6.83 -18.26
CA GLU A 27 -9.01 7.08 -19.41
C GLU A 27 -10.51 7.08 -19.10
N GLN A 28 -10.95 6.58 -17.95
CA GLN A 28 -12.38 6.50 -17.64
C GLN A 28 -13.01 7.80 -17.12
N TYR A 29 -12.23 8.83 -16.75
CA TYR A 29 -12.79 9.95 -15.97
C TYR A 29 -12.46 11.35 -16.50
N GLY A 30 -11.49 11.53 -17.41
CA GLY A 30 -11.24 12.83 -18.06
C GLY A 30 -10.96 14.00 -17.09
N ILE A 31 -10.56 13.70 -15.84
CA ILE A 31 -10.37 14.72 -14.81
C ILE A 31 -8.89 15.11 -14.81
N CYS A 32 -8.60 16.32 -15.30
CA CYS A 32 -7.26 16.92 -15.20
C CYS A 32 -6.85 17.07 -13.72
N LEU A 33 -5.62 16.70 -13.36
CA LEU A 33 -5.07 16.86 -12.00
C LEU A 33 -5.20 18.31 -11.47
N ASP A 34 -5.04 19.31 -12.34
CA ASP A 34 -5.19 20.72 -11.96
C ASP A 34 -6.64 21.06 -11.54
N SER A 35 -7.63 20.42 -12.17
CA SER A 35 -9.04 20.53 -11.78
C SER A 35 -9.30 19.90 -10.41
N ILE A 36 -8.63 18.80 -10.08
CA ILE A 36 -8.72 18.15 -8.77
C ILE A 36 -8.16 19.08 -7.67
N VAL A 37 -6.99 19.67 -7.89
CA VAL A 37 -6.36 20.61 -6.94
C VAL A 37 -7.18 21.88 -6.75
N SER A 38 -7.80 22.40 -7.81
CA SER A 38 -8.73 23.53 -7.73
C SER A 38 -9.98 23.19 -6.91
N ILE A 39 -10.56 22.00 -7.12
CA ILE A 39 -11.71 21.47 -6.34
C ILE A 39 -11.32 21.28 -4.86
N ILE A 40 -10.11 20.80 -4.55
CA ILE A 40 -9.59 20.66 -3.17
C ILE A 40 -9.61 21.99 -2.44
N ASN A 41 -9.07 23.03 -3.07
CA ASN A 41 -8.84 24.32 -2.44
C ASN A 41 -10.13 25.15 -2.28
N ALA A 42 -11.06 25.06 -3.23
CA ALA A 42 -12.33 25.79 -3.17
C ALA A 42 -13.27 25.28 -2.06
N ASN A 43 -13.16 24.01 -1.67
CA ASN A 43 -14.28 23.31 -1.02
C ASN A 43 -14.22 23.17 0.50
N ASN A 44 -13.07 23.27 1.16
CA ASN A 44 -12.96 22.89 2.58
C ASN A 44 -13.76 23.77 3.58
N LYS A 45 -14.04 25.05 3.28
CA LYS A 45 -14.84 25.93 4.16
C LYS A 45 -16.35 25.91 3.86
N GLU A 46 -16.73 25.76 2.59
CA GLU A 46 -18.14 25.69 2.20
C GLU A 46 -18.74 24.30 2.43
N PHE A 47 -17.93 23.24 2.31
CA PHE A 47 -18.38 21.84 2.42
C PHE A 47 -18.96 21.51 3.79
N TYR A 48 -18.39 22.04 4.88
CA TYR A 48 -18.92 21.84 6.22
C TYR A 48 -20.36 22.38 6.35
N LYS A 49 -20.62 23.57 5.81
CA LYS A 49 -21.96 24.18 5.82
C LYS A 49 -22.92 23.39 4.95
N THR A 50 -22.51 23.03 3.73
CA THR A 50 -23.33 22.28 2.77
C THR A 50 -23.73 20.91 3.31
N TYR A 51 -22.81 20.13 3.89
CA TYR A 51 -23.15 18.81 4.42
C TYR A 51 -23.98 18.86 5.69
N SER A 52 -23.77 19.86 6.56
CA SER A 52 -24.58 20.01 7.78
C SER A 52 -26.08 20.14 7.46
N GLN A 53 -26.43 20.82 6.35
CA GLN A 53 -27.81 21.00 5.90
C GLN A 53 -28.45 19.70 5.38
N LEU A 54 -27.64 18.74 4.94
CA LEU A 54 -28.08 17.47 4.35
C LEU A 54 -28.27 16.33 5.37
N LEU A 55 -28.04 16.61 6.66
CA LEU A 55 -28.20 15.64 7.77
C LEU A 55 -29.60 15.70 8.38
N CYS A 56 -29.97 14.66 9.13
CA CYS A 56 -31.19 14.69 9.95
C CYS A 56 -31.09 15.76 11.06
N GLU A 57 -32.23 16.12 11.64
CA GLU A 57 -32.31 17.14 12.71
C GLU A 57 -31.43 16.80 13.92
N GLN A 58 -31.41 15.53 14.35
CA GLN A 58 -30.62 15.09 15.49
C GLN A 58 -29.11 15.20 15.25
N SER A 59 -28.65 14.90 14.04
CA SER A 59 -27.24 15.05 13.66
C SER A 59 -26.85 16.53 13.53
N ARG A 60 -27.78 17.38 13.05
CA ARG A 60 -27.58 18.84 12.95
C ARG A 60 -27.37 19.52 14.30
N LYS A 61 -28.07 19.07 15.35
CA LYS A 61 -27.89 19.58 16.73
C LYS A 61 -26.48 19.35 17.27
N ASN A 62 -25.71 18.43 16.66
CA ASN A 62 -24.39 18.02 17.10
C ASN A 62 -23.30 18.45 16.10
N ILE A 63 -23.41 19.64 15.50
CA ILE A 63 -22.60 20.06 14.34
C ILE A 63 -21.08 20.02 14.58
N ASN A 64 -20.62 20.19 15.82
CA ASN A 64 -19.21 20.17 16.23
C ASN A 64 -18.74 18.82 16.81
N ALA A 65 -19.59 17.79 16.82
CA ALA A 65 -19.26 16.46 17.33
C ALA A 65 -19.07 15.46 16.18
N ILE A 66 -18.33 14.38 16.35
CA ILE A 66 -18.31 13.25 15.41
C ILE A 66 -19.60 12.43 15.61
N VAL A 67 -20.38 12.23 14.54
CA VAL A 67 -21.72 11.60 14.64
C VAL A 67 -21.79 10.38 13.72
N PHE A 68 -22.34 9.29 14.21
CA PHE A 68 -22.65 8.09 13.40
C PHE A 68 -24.17 7.84 13.39
N CYS A 69 -24.95 8.63 12.63
CA CYS A 69 -26.41 8.40 12.53
C CYS A 69 -26.73 7.16 11.70
N SER A 70 -27.54 6.25 12.22
CA SER A 70 -28.14 5.17 11.43
C SER A 70 -29.14 5.65 10.37
N CYS A 71 -29.76 6.79 10.61
CA CYS A 71 -30.76 7.42 9.74
C CYS A 71 -30.18 8.14 8.51
N CYS A 72 -28.91 8.52 8.54
CA CYS A 72 -28.29 9.33 7.49
C CYS A 72 -27.54 8.43 6.50
N ASN A 73 -27.42 8.88 5.25
CA ASN A 73 -26.60 8.21 4.26
C ASN A 73 -25.11 8.20 4.69
N SER A 74 -24.44 7.06 4.56
CA SER A 74 -23.09 6.85 5.09
C SER A 74 -22.02 7.74 4.42
N LYS A 75 -22.18 8.04 3.12
CA LYS A 75 -21.33 9.00 2.40
C LYS A 75 -21.44 10.40 2.98
N ARG A 76 -22.65 10.87 3.30
CA ARG A 76 -22.85 12.19 3.93
C ARG A 76 -22.22 12.26 5.32
N ILE A 77 -22.40 11.19 6.11
CA ILE A 77 -21.79 11.10 7.45
C ILE A 77 -20.26 11.13 7.34
N PHE A 78 -19.70 10.38 6.40
CA PHE A 78 -18.26 10.33 6.16
C PHE A 78 -17.72 11.70 5.79
N LEU A 79 -18.27 12.33 4.74
CA LEU A 79 -17.83 13.63 4.25
C LEU A 79 -17.82 14.69 5.35
N ARG A 80 -18.88 14.70 6.17
CA ARG A 80 -19.01 15.60 7.31
C ARG A 80 -17.97 15.31 8.40
N ASN A 81 -17.86 14.06 8.87
CA ASN A 81 -16.93 13.71 9.94
C ASN A 81 -15.47 13.88 9.49
N HIS A 82 -15.14 13.47 8.26
CA HIS A 82 -13.83 13.64 7.66
C HIS A 82 -13.45 15.13 7.54
N SER A 83 -14.37 15.99 7.10
CA SER A 83 -14.13 17.44 7.03
C SER A 83 -13.90 18.06 8.42
N LEU A 84 -14.64 17.60 9.44
CA LEU A 84 -14.48 18.06 10.82
C LEU A 84 -13.12 17.65 11.40
N ILE A 85 -12.66 16.43 11.12
CA ILE A 85 -11.31 15.96 11.46
C ILE A 85 -10.28 16.90 10.81
N HIS A 86 -10.36 17.10 9.48
CA HIS A 86 -9.41 17.96 8.76
C HIS A 86 -9.41 19.41 9.24
N SER A 87 -10.56 20.00 9.59
CA SER A 87 -10.62 21.40 10.04
C SER A 87 -9.96 21.61 11.40
N VAL A 88 -10.09 20.64 12.32
CA VAL A 88 -9.40 20.67 13.62
C VAL A 88 -7.88 20.55 13.44
N PHE A 89 -7.40 19.73 12.50
CA PHE A 89 -5.96 19.58 12.27
C PHE A 89 -5.35 20.69 11.41
N SER A 90 -6.07 21.21 10.42
CA SER A 90 -5.59 22.28 9.54
C SER A 90 -5.42 23.62 10.28
N SER A 91 -6.15 23.83 11.38
CA SER A 91 -6.02 25.02 12.22
C SER A 91 -4.82 24.99 13.18
N ARG A 92 -4.06 23.88 13.23
CA ARG A 92 -2.94 23.68 14.16
C ARG A 92 -1.53 23.79 13.54
N SER A 93 -1.36 24.19 12.28
CA SER A 93 -0.01 24.18 11.67
C SER A 93 0.77 25.49 11.83
N LEU A 94 2.01 25.40 12.35
CA LEU A 94 3.20 25.97 11.68
C LEU A 94 4.56 25.52 12.23
N THR A 95 4.63 24.72 13.30
CA THR A 95 5.92 24.16 13.75
C THR A 95 5.76 22.71 14.21
N SER A 96 6.44 21.81 13.50
CA SER A 96 6.63 20.37 13.77
C SER A 96 5.46 19.43 13.46
N ILE A 97 5.82 18.36 12.73
CA ILE A 97 5.32 16.97 12.73
C ILE A 97 3.81 16.79 12.86
N SER A 98 3.21 16.03 11.92
CA SER A 98 1.82 15.55 11.97
C SER A 98 1.32 15.38 13.42
N PRO A 99 0.22 16.04 13.82
CA PRO A 99 -0.21 16.09 15.21
C PRO A 99 -0.29 14.69 15.79
N SER A 100 0.23 14.53 17.02
CA SER A 100 0.28 13.22 17.63
C SER A 100 -1.13 12.68 17.84
N ILE A 101 -1.22 11.37 17.72
CA ILE A 101 -2.44 10.58 17.80
C ILE A 101 -3.22 10.78 19.13
N GLU A 102 -2.53 11.21 20.18
CA GLU A 102 -3.07 11.44 21.52
C GLU A 102 -3.94 12.70 21.62
N ASP A 103 -3.67 13.73 20.81
CA ASP A 103 -4.46 14.96 20.76
C ASP A 103 -5.90 14.71 20.26
N VAL A 104 -6.10 13.64 19.49
CA VAL A 104 -7.36 13.34 18.79
C VAL A 104 -8.48 12.91 19.74
N LYS A 105 -8.19 12.22 20.85
CA LYS A 105 -9.26 11.73 21.75
C LYS A 105 -9.84 12.81 22.63
N HIS A 106 -9.07 13.85 22.94
CA HIS A 106 -9.48 14.88 23.90
C HIS A 106 -10.38 15.96 23.27
N ASP A 107 -10.38 16.07 21.93
CA ASP A 107 -10.98 17.19 21.20
C ASP A 107 -12.35 16.89 20.56
N PHE A 108 -12.76 15.62 20.43
CA PHE A 108 -14.01 15.27 19.75
C PHE A 108 -15.03 14.65 20.71
N ASN A 109 -16.18 15.33 20.86
CA ASN A 109 -17.38 14.68 21.37
C ASN A 109 -17.84 13.64 20.33
N ILE A 110 -17.93 12.36 20.72
CA ILE A 110 -18.40 11.27 19.86
C ILE A 110 -19.85 10.95 20.22
N VAL A 111 -20.74 11.02 19.23
CA VAL A 111 -22.15 10.66 19.36
C VAL A 111 -22.42 9.44 18.47
N ALA A 112 -22.38 8.26 19.07
CA ALA A 112 -22.80 7.02 18.42
C ALA A 112 -24.33 6.88 18.55
N MET A 113 -25.02 6.67 17.43
CA MET A 113 -26.46 6.39 17.45
C MET A 113 -26.73 4.95 16.97
N PRO A 114 -27.70 4.23 17.56
CA PRO A 114 -27.85 2.80 17.31
C PRO A 114 -28.11 2.48 15.83
N GLY A 115 -27.41 1.48 15.29
CA GLY A 115 -27.68 0.90 13.97
C GLY A 115 -26.81 1.39 12.79
N SER A 116 -25.58 1.84 13.01
CA SER A 116 -24.72 2.28 11.89
C SER A 116 -24.39 1.11 10.96
N LYS A 117 -24.73 1.23 9.68
CA LYS A 117 -24.32 0.30 8.62
C LYS A 117 -22.79 0.18 8.52
N THR A 118 -22.33 -0.99 8.12
CA THR A 118 -20.94 -1.40 7.88
C THR A 118 -20.37 -0.74 6.62
N ASP A 119 -20.18 0.58 6.64
CA ASP A 119 -19.47 1.31 5.58
C ASP A 119 -17.95 1.34 5.92
N PRO A 120 -17.05 0.77 5.10
CA PRO A 120 -15.61 0.74 5.38
C PRO A 120 -15.02 2.14 5.60
N PHE A 121 -15.57 3.17 4.95
CA PHE A 121 -15.13 4.55 5.16
C PHE A 121 -15.53 5.11 6.52
N LEU A 122 -16.70 4.74 7.04
CA LEU A 122 -17.07 5.10 8.41
C LEU A 122 -16.28 4.28 9.43
N LYS A 123 -15.95 3.02 9.09
CA LYS A 123 -15.05 2.17 9.88
C LYS A 123 -13.65 2.78 9.98
N TYR A 124 -13.12 3.34 8.88
CA TYR A 124 -11.88 4.12 8.89
C TYR A 124 -11.94 5.30 9.86
N ILE A 125 -13.01 6.09 9.83
CA ILE A 125 -13.16 7.23 10.77
C ILE A 125 -13.19 6.74 12.22
N LYS A 126 -13.86 5.61 12.50
CA LYS A 126 -13.86 5.00 13.82
C LYS A 126 -12.45 4.60 14.23
N ALA A 127 -11.73 3.84 13.38
CA ALA A 127 -10.37 3.39 13.64
C ALA A 127 -9.41 4.57 13.87
N TYR A 128 -9.53 5.62 13.06
CA TYR A 128 -8.73 6.84 13.17
C TYR A 128 -8.89 7.53 14.53
N ILE A 129 -10.11 7.60 15.05
CA ILE A 129 -10.41 8.27 16.32
C ILE A 129 -10.11 7.36 17.52
N SER A 130 -10.49 6.08 17.44
CA SER A 130 -10.29 5.12 18.54
C SER A 130 -8.84 4.67 18.67
N LYS A 131 -8.04 4.80 17.60
CA LYS A 131 -6.69 4.23 17.47
C LYS A 131 -6.70 2.70 17.52
N ASP A 132 -7.78 2.13 17.00
CA ASP A 132 -7.99 0.70 16.94
C ASP A 132 -7.31 0.16 15.69
N ILE A 133 -6.22 -0.58 15.91
CA ILE A 133 -5.39 -1.13 14.86
C ILE A 133 -6.08 -2.28 14.14
N ASP A 134 -6.82 -3.12 14.87
CA ASP A 134 -7.56 -4.25 14.30
C ASP A 134 -8.66 -3.73 13.37
N LEU A 135 -9.34 -2.66 13.81
CA LEU A 135 -10.35 -2.01 12.97
C LEU A 135 -9.75 -1.35 11.73
N ALA A 136 -8.53 -0.81 11.82
CA ALA A 136 -7.83 -0.25 10.66
C ALA A 136 -7.37 -1.34 9.67
N ILE A 137 -6.99 -2.53 10.17
CA ILE A 137 -6.68 -3.70 9.33
C ILE A 137 -7.93 -4.12 8.56
N GLU A 138 -9.07 -4.27 9.25
CA GLU A 138 -10.34 -4.61 8.60
C GLU A 138 -10.72 -3.63 7.48
N VAL A 139 -10.46 -2.33 7.67
CA VAL A 139 -10.72 -1.31 6.62
C VAL A 139 -9.87 -1.58 5.39
N VAL A 140 -8.59 -1.88 5.58
CA VAL A 140 -7.65 -2.14 4.47
C VAL A 140 -8.00 -3.44 3.76
N GLU A 141 -8.44 -4.47 4.48
CA GLU A 141 -8.91 -5.71 3.89
C GLU A 141 -10.21 -5.52 3.09
N GLU A 142 -11.15 -4.72 3.61
CA GLU A 142 -12.42 -4.40 2.93
C GLU A 142 -12.21 -3.47 1.73
N GLN A 143 -11.25 -2.54 1.80
CA GLN A 143 -10.92 -1.57 0.75
C GLN A 143 -9.41 -1.51 0.47
N PRO A 144 -8.88 -2.49 -0.29
CA PRO A 144 -7.43 -2.65 -0.51
C PRO A 144 -6.73 -1.49 -1.22
N LEU A 145 -7.47 -0.64 -1.93
CA LEU A 145 -6.94 0.53 -2.63
C LEU A 145 -7.02 1.84 -1.83
N PHE A 146 -7.53 1.79 -0.59
CA PHE A 146 -7.72 2.99 0.23
C PHE A 146 -6.40 3.40 0.90
N TRP A 147 -5.63 4.26 0.23
CA TRP A 147 -4.28 4.63 0.66
C TRP A 147 -4.25 5.32 2.03
N GLU A 148 -5.19 6.22 2.33
CA GLU A 148 -5.26 6.89 3.65
C GLU A 148 -5.45 5.90 4.80
N ALA A 149 -6.14 4.77 4.58
CA ALA A 149 -6.25 3.71 5.58
C ALA A 149 -4.91 2.99 5.81
N HIS A 150 -4.12 2.80 4.76
CA HIS A 150 -2.76 2.28 4.89
C HIS A 150 -1.86 3.25 5.65
N LEU A 151 -1.95 4.56 5.38
CA LEU A 151 -1.22 5.59 6.12
C LEU A 151 -1.59 5.59 7.61
N LEU A 152 -2.88 5.48 7.94
CA LEU A 152 -3.32 5.34 9.34
C LEU A 152 -2.70 4.10 9.99
N LEU A 153 -2.69 2.96 9.29
CA LEU A 153 -2.01 1.76 9.81
C LEU A 153 -0.54 2.01 10.07
N MET A 154 0.18 2.68 9.14
CA MET A 154 1.60 3.01 9.37
C MET A 154 1.81 3.83 10.64
N ASP A 155 0.93 4.80 10.89
CA ASP A 155 1.03 5.64 12.08
C ASP A 155 0.79 4.82 13.36
N LEU A 156 -0.19 3.93 13.35
CA LEU A 156 -0.57 3.06 14.48
C LEU A 156 0.40 1.89 14.72
N CYS A 157 1.04 1.38 13.67
CA CYS A 157 1.95 0.25 13.77
C CYS A 157 3.17 0.62 14.62
N THR A 158 3.37 -0.14 15.70
CA THR A 158 4.61 -0.17 16.51
C THR A 158 5.44 -1.43 16.25
N SER A 159 4.89 -2.38 15.50
CA SER A 159 5.51 -3.66 15.13
C SER A 159 5.11 -4.05 13.70
N PHE A 160 5.71 -5.12 13.16
CA PHE A 160 5.28 -5.65 11.87
C PHE A 160 3.83 -6.07 11.90
N ILE A 161 3.08 -5.64 10.89
CA ILE A 161 1.72 -6.10 10.64
C ILE A 161 1.67 -6.62 9.22
N GLN A 162 1.07 -7.79 9.08
CA GLN A 162 0.92 -8.44 7.80
C GLN A 162 -0.31 -7.89 7.08
N ILE A 163 -0.07 -7.18 5.99
CA ILE A 163 -1.09 -6.73 5.04
C ILE A 163 -0.78 -7.37 3.69
N ASN A 164 -1.77 -8.01 3.08
CA ASN A 164 -1.66 -8.56 1.73
C ASN A 164 -2.69 -7.93 0.78
N THR A 165 -2.38 -6.72 0.32
CA THR A 165 -3.17 -5.91 -0.60
C THR A 165 -2.32 -5.50 -1.80
N PRO A 166 -2.92 -5.02 -2.90
CA PRO A 166 -2.17 -4.42 -4.01
C PRO A 166 -1.25 -3.27 -3.60
N LEU A 167 -1.50 -2.64 -2.44
CA LEU A 167 -0.69 -1.54 -1.90
C LEU A 167 0.38 -2.00 -0.90
N SER A 168 0.48 -3.29 -0.59
CA SER A 168 1.42 -3.82 0.40
C SER A 168 2.86 -3.42 0.15
N LEU A 169 3.33 -3.47 -1.10
CA LEU A 169 4.71 -3.12 -1.43
C LEU A 169 5.01 -1.64 -1.08
N TYR A 170 4.08 -0.74 -1.40
CA TYR A 170 4.18 0.67 -1.03
C TYR A 170 4.09 0.88 0.47
N PHE A 171 3.20 0.15 1.14
CA PHE A 171 3.04 0.21 2.59
C PHE A 171 4.34 -0.17 3.31
N TYR A 172 4.94 -1.31 2.95
CA TYR A 172 6.18 -1.77 3.57
C TYR A 172 7.38 -0.90 3.20
N ALA A 173 7.45 -0.39 1.96
CA ALA A 173 8.48 0.55 1.55
C ALA A 173 8.47 1.80 2.44
N TYR A 174 7.29 2.37 2.66
CA TYR A 174 7.11 3.55 3.47
C TYR A 174 7.44 3.27 4.95
N LEU A 175 6.89 2.18 5.49
CA LEU A 175 7.17 1.72 6.84
C LEU A 175 8.69 1.61 7.12
N LYS A 176 9.49 1.07 6.19
CA LYS A 176 10.95 0.97 6.37
C LYS A 176 11.64 2.34 6.35
N ILE A 177 11.25 3.26 5.45
CA ILE A 177 11.84 4.62 5.37
C ILE A 177 11.59 5.40 6.66
N TYR A 178 10.36 5.36 7.16
CA TYR A 178 9.90 6.32 8.17
C TYR A 178 9.90 5.79 9.61
N LYS A 179 9.89 4.46 9.83
CA LYS A 179 9.75 3.86 11.16
C LYS A 179 10.91 2.96 11.58
N ASP A 180 12.00 2.94 10.80
CA ASP A 180 13.22 2.13 11.01
C ASP A 180 12.99 0.73 11.60
N ILE A 181 12.63 -0.17 10.70
CA ILE A 181 12.04 -1.47 10.98
C ILE A 181 13.06 -2.59 11.30
N ASP A 182 14.19 -2.25 11.90
CA ASP A 182 15.18 -3.27 12.29
C ASP A 182 14.63 -4.28 13.33
N SER A 183 13.59 -3.91 14.09
CA SER A 183 12.87 -4.79 15.03
C SER A 183 12.14 -5.98 14.37
N ILE A 184 11.89 -5.95 13.06
CA ILE A 184 11.10 -6.98 12.35
C ILE A 184 12.01 -8.15 11.93
N GLU A 185 13.32 -7.91 11.77
CA GLU A 185 14.34 -8.92 11.45
C GLU A 185 14.42 -10.04 12.49
N ALA A 186 14.22 -9.72 13.78
CA ALA A 186 14.39 -10.67 14.89
C ALA A 186 13.27 -11.73 15.00
N SER A 187 12.13 -11.50 14.36
CA SER A 187 11.00 -12.45 14.33
C SER A 187 11.07 -13.37 13.11
N LEU A 188 11.68 -12.90 12.01
CA LEU A 188 11.72 -13.59 10.71
C LEU A 188 12.71 -14.77 10.64
N VAL A 189 13.81 -14.71 11.39
CA VAL A 189 14.83 -15.77 11.39
C VAL A 189 14.39 -17.00 12.21
N ARG A 190 13.35 -16.88 13.04
CA ARG A 190 12.88 -17.98 13.91
C ARG A 190 11.91 -18.96 13.23
N ASP A 191 11.18 -18.51 12.20
CA ASP A 191 10.14 -19.33 11.55
C ASP A 191 10.60 -20.07 10.28
N SER A 192 11.88 -20.00 9.92
CA SER A 192 12.48 -20.82 8.85
C SER A 192 12.84 -22.25 9.29
N ALA A 193 12.39 -22.69 10.47
CA ALA A 193 12.49 -24.09 10.88
C ALA A 193 11.45 -24.94 10.11
N PRO A 194 11.77 -26.20 9.75
CA PRO A 194 10.85 -27.04 9.00
C PRO A 194 9.54 -27.18 9.76
N CYS A 195 8.43 -26.85 9.12
CA CYS A 195 7.07 -26.89 9.64
C CYS A 195 6.81 -28.10 10.56
N SER A 196 6.90 -27.91 11.88
CA SER A 196 6.29 -28.81 12.85
C SER A 196 4.97 -28.21 13.30
N ASN A 197 3.89 -28.88 12.93
CA ASN A 197 2.52 -28.56 13.31
C ASN A 197 2.39 -28.34 14.82
N LYS A 198 2.07 -27.10 15.23
CA LYS A 198 1.12 -26.70 16.27
C LYS A 198 1.49 -25.32 16.82
N SER A 199 0.71 -24.30 16.48
CA SER A 199 0.14 -23.36 17.45
C SER A 199 -0.76 -22.34 16.75
N VAL A 200 -1.78 -21.96 17.49
CA VAL A 200 -2.88 -21.07 17.13
C VAL A 200 -2.41 -19.63 17.37
N GLY A 201 -2.62 -18.74 16.40
CA GLY A 201 -2.72 -17.29 16.66
C GLY A 201 -1.49 -16.39 16.44
N MET A 202 -0.40 -16.84 15.81
CA MET A 202 0.66 -15.93 15.34
C MET A 202 0.96 -16.12 13.85
N ALA A 203 1.14 -14.99 13.16
CA ALA A 203 1.15 -14.85 11.71
C ALA A 203 2.16 -15.77 11.01
N LYS A 204 1.64 -16.71 10.20
CA LYS A 204 2.44 -17.39 9.18
C LYS A 204 2.89 -16.35 8.15
N PHE A 205 4.16 -15.98 8.19
CA PHE A 205 4.78 -15.11 7.21
C PHE A 205 4.62 -15.72 5.81
N THR A 206 3.86 -15.05 4.94
CA THR A 206 3.68 -15.52 3.56
C THR A 206 4.93 -15.19 2.75
N VAL A 207 5.25 -16.04 1.78
CA VAL A 207 6.40 -15.87 0.88
C VAL A 207 6.36 -14.53 0.13
N GLN A 208 5.18 -13.99 -0.14
CA GLN A 208 4.99 -12.67 -0.73
C GLN A 208 5.60 -11.54 0.12
N ASN A 209 5.55 -11.65 1.46
CA ASN A 209 6.16 -10.67 2.36
C ASN A 209 7.70 -10.78 2.36
N ALA A 210 8.23 -12.00 2.23
CA ALA A 210 9.67 -12.23 2.11
C ALA A 210 10.22 -11.58 0.84
N ASN A 211 9.49 -11.72 -0.28
CA ASN A 211 9.84 -11.11 -1.56
C ASN A 211 9.89 -9.58 -1.46
N ILE A 212 8.86 -8.96 -0.88
CA ILE A 212 8.82 -7.50 -0.69
C ILE A 212 9.96 -7.04 0.21
N LEU A 213 10.17 -7.70 1.35
CA LEU A 213 11.22 -7.31 2.29
C LEU A 213 12.62 -7.41 1.66
N ALA A 214 12.90 -8.49 0.94
CA ALA A 214 14.17 -8.66 0.26
C ALA A 214 14.40 -7.57 -0.81
N ALA A 215 13.36 -7.25 -1.59
CA ALA A 215 13.41 -6.17 -2.58
C ALA A 215 13.65 -4.80 -1.93
N LEU A 216 13.07 -4.55 -0.75
CA LEU A 216 13.34 -3.33 0.00
C LEU A 216 14.81 -3.23 0.41
N HIS A 217 15.38 -4.28 1.02
CA HIS A 217 16.81 -4.28 1.38
C HIS A 217 17.71 -4.04 0.16
N TYR A 218 17.37 -4.62 -0.99
CA TYR A 218 18.08 -4.37 -2.25
C TYR A 218 18.00 -2.90 -2.68
N CYS A 219 16.81 -2.29 -2.70
CA CYS A 219 16.63 -0.89 -3.08
C CYS A 219 17.36 0.10 -2.16
N TYR A 220 17.63 -0.28 -0.90
CA TYR A 220 18.42 0.51 0.05
C TYR A 220 19.92 0.17 0.05
N GLY A 221 20.38 -0.71 -0.84
CA GLY A 221 21.78 -1.08 -0.99
C GLY A 221 22.30 -2.09 0.05
N ASP A 222 21.43 -2.74 0.82
CA ASP A 222 21.80 -3.84 1.71
C ASP A 222 21.68 -5.19 0.99
N ASP A 223 22.55 -5.38 -0.01
CA ASP A 223 22.55 -6.55 -0.89
C ASP A 223 22.75 -7.85 -0.11
N LYS A 224 23.53 -7.83 0.97
CA LYS A 224 23.80 -9.02 1.79
C LYS A 224 22.53 -9.50 2.51
N LYS A 225 21.77 -8.58 3.11
CA LYS A 225 20.51 -8.95 3.76
C LYS A 225 19.44 -9.33 2.75
N ALA A 226 19.32 -8.58 1.65
CA ALA A 226 18.39 -8.91 0.57
C ALA A 226 18.62 -10.33 0.05
N LEU A 227 19.87 -10.67 -0.26
CA LEU A 227 20.26 -11.99 -0.74
C LEU A 227 19.97 -13.09 0.29
N LYS A 228 20.26 -12.84 1.58
CA LYS A 228 19.96 -13.77 2.66
C LYS A 228 18.47 -14.08 2.73
N ILE A 229 17.60 -13.07 2.63
CA ILE A 229 16.15 -13.25 2.70
C ILE A 229 15.65 -14.00 1.47
N PHE A 230 16.04 -13.60 0.25
CA PHE A 230 15.63 -14.29 -0.97
C PHE A 230 15.99 -15.79 -0.95
N LYS A 231 17.16 -16.16 -0.41
CA LYS A 231 17.56 -17.57 -0.27
C LYS A 231 16.70 -18.40 0.68
N THR A 232 15.94 -17.77 1.59
CA THR A 232 15.01 -18.48 2.49
C THR A 232 13.67 -18.80 1.83
N ILE A 233 13.42 -18.26 0.64
CA ILE A 233 12.15 -18.44 -0.06
C ILE A 233 12.18 -19.74 -0.88
N ASP A 234 11.14 -20.56 -0.75
CA ASP A 234 10.96 -21.70 -1.64
C ASP A 234 10.48 -21.24 -3.03
N PHE A 235 11.35 -21.44 -4.02
CA PHE A 235 11.14 -21.02 -5.41
C PHE A 235 10.18 -21.91 -6.20
N THR A 236 9.82 -23.09 -5.67
CA THR A 236 9.01 -24.06 -6.41
C THR A 236 7.50 -23.87 -6.24
N GLU A 237 7.08 -23.29 -5.12
CA GLU A 237 5.64 -23.18 -4.80
C GLU A 237 5.14 -21.74 -4.65
N CYS A 238 6.00 -20.78 -4.29
CA CYS A 238 5.51 -19.52 -3.70
C CYS A 238 6.23 -18.23 -4.12
N PHE A 239 7.25 -18.26 -4.99
CA PHE A 239 8.00 -17.05 -5.36
C PHE A 239 7.23 -16.17 -6.35
N ASP A 240 7.02 -14.89 -6.02
CA ASP A 240 6.38 -13.93 -6.93
C ASP A 240 7.38 -13.54 -8.04
N PRO A 241 7.07 -13.83 -9.32
CA PRO A 241 8.05 -13.65 -10.37
C PRO A 241 8.47 -12.21 -10.63
N SER A 242 7.72 -11.26 -10.10
CA SER A 242 8.00 -9.82 -10.19
C SER A 242 9.27 -9.42 -9.43
N PHE A 243 9.77 -10.29 -8.53
CA PHE A 243 10.99 -10.05 -7.75
C PHE A 243 12.22 -10.79 -8.26
N PHE A 244 12.07 -11.59 -9.33
CA PHE A 244 13.17 -12.40 -9.84
C PHE A 244 14.32 -11.58 -10.41
N GLU A 245 14.04 -10.39 -10.94
CA GLU A 245 15.09 -9.49 -11.43
C GLU A 245 16.01 -9.07 -10.28
N PHE A 246 15.44 -8.63 -9.14
CA PHE A 246 16.22 -8.25 -7.96
C PHE A 246 17.09 -9.39 -7.45
N TYR A 247 16.50 -10.58 -7.33
CA TYR A 247 17.26 -11.75 -6.87
C TYR A 247 18.33 -12.18 -7.88
N GLY A 248 18.02 -12.16 -9.17
CA GLY A 248 18.95 -12.45 -10.25
C GLY A 248 20.17 -11.51 -10.25
N ILE A 249 19.94 -10.21 -10.07
CA ILE A 249 21.01 -9.19 -9.95
C ILE A 249 21.90 -9.50 -8.75
N LEU A 250 21.30 -9.77 -7.59
CA LEU A 250 22.04 -10.07 -6.38
C LEU A 250 22.94 -11.30 -6.56
N LEU A 251 22.40 -12.39 -7.13
CA LEU A 251 23.16 -13.61 -7.41
C LEU A 251 24.29 -13.35 -8.42
N TYR A 252 24.03 -12.58 -9.47
CA TYR A 252 25.03 -12.20 -10.46
C TYR A 252 26.18 -11.40 -9.82
N ASN A 253 25.85 -10.35 -9.07
CA ASN A 253 26.84 -9.47 -8.44
C ASN A 253 27.70 -10.22 -7.40
N SER A 254 27.11 -11.18 -6.69
CA SER A 254 27.83 -12.00 -5.71
C SER A 254 28.52 -13.23 -6.31
N ASN A 255 28.48 -13.42 -7.64
CA ASN A 255 28.95 -14.64 -8.32
C ASN A 255 28.39 -15.94 -7.69
N ASP A 256 27.12 -15.93 -7.32
CA ASP A 256 26.51 -17.02 -6.59
C ASP A 256 26.18 -18.20 -7.53
N PRO A 257 26.55 -19.44 -7.16
CA PRO A 257 26.36 -20.62 -8.00
C PRO A 257 24.89 -21.04 -8.17
N SER A 258 23.95 -20.43 -7.47
CA SER A 258 22.51 -20.70 -7.65
C SER A 258 21.86 -19.92 -8.80
N LEU A 259 22.56 -18.95 -9.41
CA LEU A 259 22.05 -18.20 -10.57
C LEU A 259 21.60 -19.08 -11.76
N PRO A 260 22.32 -20.15 -12.15
CA PRO A 260 21.88 -21.05 -13.22
C PRO A 260 20.55 -21.73 -12.89
N LEU A 261 20.37 -22.19 -11.65
CA LEU A 261 19.14 -22.86 -11.20
C LEU A 261 17.96 -21.89 -11.23
N LEU A 262 18.16 -20.64 -10.81
CA LEU A 262 17.15 -19.60 -10.92
C LEU A 262 16.73 -19.39 -12.38
N CYS A 263 17.70 -19.28 -13.29
CA CYS A 263 17.45 -19.11 -14.72
C CYS A 263 16.67 -20.28 -15.32
N GLU A 264 16.99 -21.51 -14.93
CA GLU A 264 16.26 -22.72 -15.36
C GLU A 264 14.81 -22.69 -14.88
N ASN A 265 14.57 -22.43 -13.60
CA ASN A 265 13.23 -22.34 -13.02
C ASN A 265 12.39 -21.26 -13.72
N MET A 266 12.94 -20.05 -13.89
CA MET A 266 12.24 -18.98 -14.59
C MET A 266 11.94 -19.32 -16.05
N SER A 267 12.89 -19.94 -16.73
CA SER A 267 12.71 -20.36 -18.13
C SER A 267 11.68 -21.47 -18.27
N ASN A 268 11.44 -22.26 -17.23
CA ASN A 268 10.44 -23.34 -17.26
C ASN A 268 9.03 -22.83 -16.90
N PHE A 269 8.90 -22.03 -15.84
CA PHE A 269 7.60 -21.64 -15.27
C PHE A 269 7.12 -20.24 -15.67
N HIS A 270 8.02 -19.33 -16.03
CA HIS A 270 7.72 -17.92 -16.26
C HIS A 270 8.29 -17.41 -17.59
N LYS A 271 8.02 -18.15 -18.67
CA LYS A 271 8.43 -17.81 -20.03
C LYS A 271 7.84 -16.46 -20.46
N ASN A 272 8.61 -15.69 -21.22
CA ASN A 272 8.18 -14.42 -21.85
C ASN A 272 7.87 -13.26 -20.90
N ARG A 273 8.45 -13.24 -19.70
CA ARG A 273 8.44 -12.08 -18.81
C ARG A 273 9.70 -11.25 -18.97
N TYR A 274 9.62 -9.95 -18.71
CA TYR A 274 10.81 -9.08 -18.80
C TYR A 274 11.84 -9.48 -17.74
N GLU A 275 11.39 -9.81 -16.51
CA GLU A 275 12.24 -10.25 -15.41
C GLU A 275 13.04 -11.50 -15.81
N THR A 276 12.39 -12.45 -16.52
CA THR A 276 13.02 -13.67 -17.03
C THR A 276 14.11 -13.37 -18.04
N PHE A 277 13.86 -12.48 -18.99
CA PHE A 277 14.87 -12.13 -19.97
C PHE A 277 16.03 -11.35 -19.35
N THR A 278 15.77 -10.49 -18.35
CA THR A 278 16.82 -9.78 -17.63
C THR A 278 17.71 -10.76 -16.85
N THR A 279 17.13 -11.63 -16.03
CA THR A 279 17.88 -12.58 -15.19
C THR A 279 18.67 -13.59 -16.03
N VAL A 280 18.07 -14.16 -17.08
CA VAL A 280 18.79 -15.05 -18.01
C VAL A 280 19.87 -14.30 -18.77
N GLY A 281 19.62 -13.04 -19.15
CA GLY A 281 20.60 -12.16 -19.78
C GLY A 281 21.84 -11.96 -18.92
N MET A 282 21.67 -11.71 -17.63
CA MET A 282 22.77 -11.58 -16.65
C MET A 282 23.57 -12.88 -16.53
N PHE A 283 22.91 -14.03 -16.52
CA PHE A 283 23.60 -15.32 -16.52
C PHE A 283 24.41 -15.55 -17.81
N LYS A 284 23.89 -15.17 -18.98
CA LYS A 284 24.68 -15.22 -20.23
C LYS A 284 25.87 -14.25 -20.18
N LEU A 285 25.68 -13.09 -19.56
CA LEU A 285 26.74 -12.11 -19.38
C LEU A 285 27.86 -12.65 -18.48
N SER A 286 27.54 -13.34 -17.38
CA SER A 286 28.56 -13.96 -16.51
C SER A 286 29.38 -15.06 -17.21
N GLN A 287 28.81 -15.67 -18.24
CA GLN A 287 29.48 -16.66 -19.09
C GLN A 287 30.31 -16.03 -20.23
N GLY A 288 30.38 -14.70 -20.35
CA GLY A 288 31.04 -14.01 -21.46
C GLY A 288 30.27 -14.11 -22.79
N ARG A 289 29.01 -14.55 -22.78
CA ARG A 289 28.16 -14.71 -23.98
C ARG A 289 27.44 -13.40 -24.29
N PHE A 290 28.21 -12.37 -24.61
CA PHE A 290 27.75 -10.99 -24.74
C PHE A 290 26.64 -10.79 -25.78
N THR A 291 26.75 -11.44 -26.94
CA THR A 291 25.77 -11.32 -28.03
C THR A 291 24.39 -11.83 -27.59
N GLU A 292 24.36 -12.98 -26.93
CA GLU A 292 23.11 -13.59 -26.45
C GLU A 292 22.51 -12.79 -25.29
N ALA A 293 23.34 -12.32 -24.36
CA ALA A 293 22.91 -11.45 -23.27
C ALA A 293 22.25 -10.18 -23.82
N ARG A 294 22.88 -9.53 -24.82
CA ARG A 294 22.35 -8.33 -25.47
C ARG A 294 20.97 -8.59 -26.11
N ASP A 295 20.79 -9.71 -26.79
CA ASP A 295 19.53 -10.02 -27.45
C ASP A 295 18.41 -10.30 -26.44
N LEU A 296 18.74 -10.89 -25.29
CA LEU A 296 17.82 -11.06 -24.17
C LEU A 296 17.43 -9.71 -23.53
N PHE A 297 18.39 -8.83 -23.25
CA PHE A 297 18.08 -7.50 -22.72
C PHE A 297 17.23 -6.66 -23.68
N LYS A 298 17.44 -6.77 -24.99
CA LYS A 298 16.55 -6.14 -25.99
C LYS A 298 15.11 -6.67 -25.91
N LYS A 299 14.92 -7.97 -25.67
CA LYS A 299 13.59 -8.55 -25.47
C LYS A 299 12.96 -8.05 -24.17
N ALA A 300 13.72 -8.04 -23.06
CA ALA A 300 13.27 -7.48 -21.79
C ALA A 300 12.80 -6.03 -21.96
N TYR A 301 13.62 -5.20 -22.61
CA TYR A 301 13.31 -3.79 -22.86
C TYR A 301 12.00 -3.60 -23.64
N LYS A 302 11.80 -4.36 -24.73
CA LYS A 302 10.55 -4.33 -25.52
C LYS A 302 9.31 -4.72 -24.72
N LEU A 303 9.45 -5.61 -23.75
CA LEU A 303 8.34 -6.02 -22.88
C LEU A 303 8.08 -5.01 -21.76
N SER A 304 9.13 -4.41 -21.19
CA SER A 304 9.01 -3.37 -20.17
C SER A 304 8.47 -2.05 -20.73
N ASN A 305 8.71 -1.79 -22.02
CA ASN A 305 8.25 -0.62 -22.77
C ASN A 305 7.57 -1.11 -24.04
N PRO A 306 6.33 -1.65 -23.96
CA PRO A 306 5.61 -2.03 -25.17
C PRO A 306 5.49 -0.79 -26.06
N PRO A 307 5.79 -0.89 -27.37
CA PRO A 307 5.56 0.22 -28.27
C PRO A 307 4.10 0.61 -28.11
N MET A 308 3.84 1.89 -27.79
CA MET A 308 2.49 2.41 -27.83
C MET A 308 1.94 2.04 -29.19
N LEU A 309 0.88 1.25 -29.21
CA LEU A 309 0.08 1.08 -30.40
C LEU A 309 -0.34 2.49 -30.79
N HIS A 310 0.31 3.07 -31.79
CA HIS A 310 -0.22 4.21 -32.50
C HIS A 310 -1.53 3.73 -33.11
N VAL A 311 -2.62 3.96 -32.38
CA VAL A 311 -3.96 3.88 -32.93
C VAL A 311 -4.06 5.06 -33.87
N SER A 312 -3.75 4.78 -35.14
CA SER A 312 -4.10 5.61 -36.28
C SER A 312 -5.61 5.70 -36.43
#